data_AF-A0AB39QUK4-F1
#
_entry.id   AF-A0AB39QUK4-F1
#
_cell.length_a   1.000
_cell.length_b   1.000
_cell.length_c   1.000
_cell.angle_alpha   90.00
_cell.angle_beta   90.00
_cell.angle_gamma   90.00
#
_symmetry.space_group_name_H-M   'P 1'
#
loop_
_entity.id
_entity.type
_entity.pdbx_description
1 polymer ?
#
loop_
_entity_poly.entity_id
_entity_poly.type
_entity_poly.pdbx_seq_one_letter_code
_entity_poly.pdbx_strand_id
1 'polypeptide(L)'
;MDEGIPTSPGTPGDTTGNTPALAQDGTTGAVVVRRRSRSRGTFVVGALVLCVLSGAVGGLTGASLERTGGLEAVQLPQPGPPPPGRPPGRPPGDVAGIAARALPSVVTLRVTGTGTGEQATGTGFVIDTRGRILTTNHVVAPAVLAGGRITVTFSSGVTARATVVGSDAGYDLAVVQVHGVHGLTPLPLDHPGDRPGVPDRN
;
A
#
# COMPACT_ATOMS: atom_id res chain seq x y z
N MET A 1 36.37 55.20 63.25
CA MET A 1 37.05 55.15 61.93
C MET A 1 36.00 54.66 60.98
N ASP A 2 35.69 55.48 59.99
CA ASP A 2 34.45 55.48 59.21
C ASP A 2 34.80 55.48 57.71
N GLU A 3 33.80 55.35 56.84
CA GLU A 3 33.90 55.23 55.38
C GLU A 3 34.50 53.87 54.92
N GLY A 4 34.07 53.22 53.83
CA GLY A 4 33.08 53.53 52.80
C GLY A 4 33.37 52.66 51.57
N ILE A 5 32.35 52.15 50.86
CA ILE A 5 32.56 51.34 49.64
C ILE A 5 32.82 52.28 48.44
N PRO A 6 33.78 51.94 47.56
CA PRO A 6 33.65 52.31 46.15
C PRO A 6 33.85 51.14 45.17
N THR A 7 33.05 51.17 44.10
CA THR A 7 33.19 50.41 42.85
C THR A 7 33.39 51.38 41.67
N SER A 8 33.85 50.87 40.50
CA SER A 8 34.05 51.61 39.23
C SER A 8 35.33 52.49 39.18
N PRO A 9 35.91 52.84 38.00
CA PRO A 9 35.29 53.25 36.70
C PRO A 9 35.77 52.41 35.46
N GLY A 10 35.48 52.66 34.17
CA GLY A 10 34.65 53.65 33.43
C GLY A 10 34.88 53.58 31.87
N THR A 11 34.00 54.19 31.06
CA THR A 11 33.94 54.24 29.55
C THR A 11 34.33 55.64 28.97
N PRO A 12 34.31 55.98 27.64
CA PRO A 12 33.88 55.29 26.39
C PRO A 12 34.92 55.36 25.21
N GLY A 13 34.51 55.27 23.91
CA GLY A 13 35.27 55.90 22.79
C GLY A 13 35.22 55.35 21.33
N ASP A 14 34.12 55.55 20.60
CA ASP A 14 33.93 56.00 19.18
C ASP A 14 34.96 55.84 18.01
N THR A 15 34.43 55.27 16.90
CA THR A 15 34.31 55.80 15.50
C THR A 15 35.52 56.24 14.61
N THR A 16 35.53 55.69 13.37
CA THR A 16 35.90 56.29 12.03
C THR A 16 37.20 55.88 11.30
N GLY A 17 37.06 55.40 10.05
CA GLY A 17 38.04 55.53 8.94
C GLY A 17 39.21 54.53 8.88
N ASN A 18 39.85 54.26 7.73
CA ASN A 18 39.55 54.58 6.33
C ASN A 18 40.39 53.65 5.38
N THR A 19 39.78 53.12 4.29
CA THR A 19 40.28 52.56 2.98
C THR A 19 41.78 52.29 2.66
N PRO A 20 42.16 51.63 1.52
CA PRO A 20 41.46 50.67 0.63
C PRO A 20 42.31 49.44 0.16
N ALA A 21 41.76 48.66 -0.79
CA ALA A 21 42.42 47.93 -1.89
C ALA A 21 42.54 46.38 -1.81
N LEU A 22 41.68 45.69 -2.57
CA LEU A 22 42.08 45.12 -3.88
C LEU A 22 40.85 44.94 -4.78
N ALA A 23 41.02 45.10 -6.09
CA ALA A 23 39.91 45.01 -7.05
C ALA A 23 39.54 43.56 -7.37
N GLN A 24 38.24 43.29 -7.57
CA GLN A 24 37.79 42.23 -8.46
C GLN A 24 36.78 42.80 -9.46
N ASP A 25 37.29 43.06 -10.66
CA ASP A 25 36.52 43.42 -11.84
C ASP A 25 35.70 42.20 -12.29
N GLY A 26 34.43 42.40 -12.65
CA GLY A 26 33.48 41.29 -12.76
C GLY A 26 32.13 41.67 -13.32
N THR A 27 32.11 42.61 -14.27
CA THR A 27 30.89 43.06 -14.95
C THR A 27 30.11 41.87 -15.50
N THR A 28 29.02 41.49 -14.82
CA THR A 28 28.05 40.53 -15.34
C THR A 28 27.26 41.22 -16.45
N GLY A 29 27.84 41.20 -17.65
CA GLY A 29 27.19 41.68 -18.85
C GLY A 29 25.90 40.89 -19.06
N ALA A 30 24.75 41.55 -18.88
CA ALA A 30 23.47 40.99 -19.26
C ALA A 30 23.44 40.84 -20.79
N VAL A 31 23.87 39.67 -21.28
CA VAL A 31 23.77 39.32 -22.70
C VAL A 31 22.29 39.17 -23.02
N VAL A 32 21.67 40.28 -23.44
CA VAL A 32 20.33 40.29 -24.03
C VAL A 32 20.42 39.56 -25.36
N VAL A 33 20.28 38.23 -25.32
CA VAL A 33 20.07 37.41 -26.51
C VAL A 33 18.71 37.82 -27.08
N ARG A 34 18.73 38.80 -27.98
CA ARG A 34 17.57 39.24 -28.77
C ARG A 34 17.16 38.09 -29.68
N ARG A 35 16.41 37.13 -29.13
CA ARG A 35 16.03 35.88 -29.76
C ARG A 35 15.11 36.18 -30.95
N ARG A 36 15.69 36.31 -32.15
CA ARG A 36 15.01 36.62 -33.42
C ARG A 36 13.99 35.52 -33.73
N SER A 37 12.75 35.71 -33.28
CA SER A 37 11.68 34.71 -33.33
C SER A 37 11.07 34.59 -34.72
N ARG A 38 11.80 34.00 -35.68
CA ARG A 38 11.31 33.80 -37.05
C ARG A 38 11.44 32.38 -37.61
N SER A 39 11.79 31.40 -36.77
CA SER A 39 11.93 29.98 -37.15
C SER A 39 11.11 28.99 -36.31
N ARG A 40 10.29 29.44 -35.34
CA ARG A 40 9.44 28.51 -34.55
C ARG A 40 8.55 27.64 -35.46
N GLY A 41 7.97 28.23 -36.51
CA GLY A 41 7.18 27.49 -37.50
C GLY A 41 8.00 26.45 -38.29
N THR A 42 9.21 26.80 -38.75
CA THR A 42 10.06 25.86 -39.50
C THR A 42 10.59 24.73 -38.62
N PHE A 43 10.88 24.98 -37.34
CA PHE A 43 11.20 23.93 -36.36
C PHE A 43 10.02 22.99 -36.10
N VAL A 44 8.79 23.53 -35.95
CA VAL A 44 7.59 22.70 -35.78
C VAL A 44 7.32 21.83 -37.02
N VAL A 45 7.40 22.40 -38.23
CA VAL A 45 7.25 21.65 -39.49
C VAL A 45 8.33 20.58 -39.63
N GLY A 46 9.60 20.91 -39.35
CA GLY A 46 10.70 19.95 -39.40
C GLY A 46 10.53 18.79 -38.41
N ALA A 47 10.09 19.07 -37.18
CA ALA A 47 9.79 18.05 -36.19
C ALA A 47 8.60 17.15 -36.60
N LEU A 48 7.56 17.73 -37.20
CA LEU A 48 6.38 16.99 -37.66
C LEU A 48 6.73 16.06 -38.84
N VAL A 49 7.52 16.55 -39.82
CA VAL A 49 8.04 15.72 -40.91
C VAL A 49 8.92 14.59 -40.40
N LEU A 50 9.83 14.86 -39.46
CA LEU A 50 10.66 13.82 -38.84
C LEU A 50 9.83 12.76 -38.13
N CYS A 51 8.77 13.16 -37.42
CA CYS A 51 7.86 12.27 -36.70
C CYS A 51 7.06 11.37 -37.66
N VAL A 52 6.57 11.92 -38.78
CA VAL A 52 5.87 11.15 -39.82
C VAL A 52 6.82 10.16 -40.51
N LEU A 53 8.06 10.57 -40.82
CA LEU A 53 9.04 9.69 -41.46
C LEU A 53 9.48 8.55 -40.53
N SER A 54 9.78 8.83 -39.26
CA SER A 54 10.15 7.79 -38.29
C SER A 54 8.97 6.86 -37.99
N GLY A 55 7.74 7.39 -37.88
CA GLY A 55 6.52 6.60 -37.74
C GLY A 55 6.24 5.69 -38.93
N ALA A 56 6.44 6.18 -40.17
CA ALA A 56 6.27 5.37 -41.38
C ALA A 56 7.31 4.24 -41.49
N VAL A 57 8.58 4.53 -41.22
CA VAL A 57 9.66 3.51 -41.22
C VAL A 57 9.46 2.49 -40.11
N GLY A 58 9.12 2.94 -38.89
CA GLY A 58 8.80 2.07 -37.75
C GLY A 58 7.56 1.19 -37.99
N GLY A 59 6.52 1.75 -38.62
CA GLY A 59 5.31 1.01 -38.98
C GLY A 59 5.56 -0.06 -40.06
N LEU A 60 6.32 0.27 -41.10
CA LEU A 60 6.68 -0.68 -42.16
C LEU A 60 7.58 -1.81 -41.65
N THR A 61 8.59 -1.48 -40.85
CA THR A 61 9.46 -2.49 -40.24
C THR A 61 8.69 -3.37 -39.24
N GLY A 62 7.88 -2.78 -38.36
CA GLY A 62 7.03 -3.51 -37.42
C GLY A 62 6.07 -4.49 -38.11
N ALA A 63 5.33 -4.03 -39.12
CA ALA A 63 4.42 -4.88 -39.91
C ALA A 63 5.15 -5.99 -40.69
N SER A 64 6.42 -5.78 -41.07
CA SER A 64 7.22 -6.83 -41.70
C SER A 64 7.72 -7.86 -40.67
N LEU A 65 8.13 -7.42 -39.48
CA LEU A 65 8.56 -8.34 -38.40
C LEU A 65 7.40 -9.23 -37.94
N GLU A 66 6.19 -8.68 -37.84
CA GLU A 66 4.96 -9.43 -37.53
C GLU A 66 4.70 -10.53 -38.56
N ARG A 67 4.75 -10.20 -39.86
CA ARG A 67 4.54 -11.16 -40.96
C ARG A 67 5.62 -12.22 -41.09
N THR A 68 6.84 -11.93 -40.63
CA THR A 68 7.99 -12.84 -40.72
C THR A 68 8.18 -13.65 -39.43
N GLY A 69 7.30 -13.49 -38.43
CA GLY A 69 7.36 -14.25 -37.18
C GLY A 69 8.57 -13.91 -36.30
N GLY A 70 9.11 -12.68 -36.41
CA GLY A 70 10.38 -12.28 -35.79
C GLY A 70 10.39 -12.17 -34.26
N LEU A 71 9.26 -12.46 -33.61
CA LEU A 71 9.13 -12.64 -32.18
C LEU A 71 8.83 -14.12 -31.93
N GLU A 72 9.89 -14.90 -31.73
CA GLU A 72 9.78 -16.27 -31.23
C GLU A 72 8.92 -16.22 -29.97
N ALA A 73 7.78 -16.92 -29.99
CA ALA A 73 6.81 -16.85 -28.92
C ALA A 73 7.48 -17.36 -27.65
N VAL A 74 7.84 -16.45 -26.74
CA VAL A 74 8.50 -16.79 -25.47
C VAL A 74 7.59 -17.73 -24.70
N GLN A 75 7.87 -19.02 -24.82
CA GLN A 75 7.18 -20.08 -24.13
C GLN A 75 7.61 -20.06 -22.67
N LEU A 76 6.96 -19.15 -21.93
CA LEU A 76 6.87 -19.19 -20.49
C LEU A 76 6.56 -20.63 -20.08
N PRO A 77 7.26 -21.21 -19.08
CA PRO A 77 6.99 -22.55 -18.59
C PRO A 77 5.53 -22.71 -18.17
N GLN A 78 4.69 -23.22 -19.09
CA GLN A 78 3.31 -23.55 -18.81
C GLN A 78 3.28 -24.89 -18.06
N PRO A 79 2.49 -25.02 -16.98
CA PRO A 79 2.24 -26.32 -16.38
C PRO A 79 1.70 -27.27 -17.45
N GLY A 80 2.44 -28.34 -17.73
CA GLY A 80 2.02 -29.34 -18.71
C GLY A 80 0.66 -29.94 -18.34
N PRO A 81 -0.09 -30.50 -19.31
CA PRO A 81 -1.35 -31.19 -19.03
C PRO A 81 -1.15 -32.20 -17.89
N PRO A 82 -2.07 -32.27 -16.92
CA PRO A 82 -1.95 -33.23 -15.83
C PRO A 82 -1.88 -34.65 -16.40
N PRO A 83 -0.98 -35.52 -15.89
CA PRO A 83 -0.80 -36.86 -16.44
C PRO A 83 -2.12 -37.65 -16.40
N PRO A 84 -2.42 -38.44 -17.45
CA PRO A 84 -3.66 -39.20 -17.51
C PRO A 84 -3.78 -40.13 -16.31
N GLY A 85 -4.94 -40.12 -15.66
CA GLY A 85 -5.19 -40.85 -14.41
C GLY A 85 -5.02 -40.03 -13.13
N ARG A 86 -4.52 -38.78 -13.19
CA ARG A 86 -4.65 -37.86 -12.05
C ARG A 86 -6.10 -37.38 -11.95
N PRO A 87 -6.83 -37.63 -10.83
CA PRO A 87 -8.20 -37.14 -10.69
C PRO A 87 -8.23 -35.61 -10.72
N PRO A 88 -9.36 -34.99 -11.15
CA PRO A 88 -9.56 -33.55 -11.11
C PRO A 88 -9.73 -33.08 -9.66
N GLY A 89 -8.61 -33.02 -8.95
CA GLY A 89 -8.53 -32.72 -7.53
C GLY A 89 -7.07 -32.79 -7.08
N ARG A 90 -6.52 -31.67 -6.62
CA ARG A 90 -5.27 -31.68 -5.86
C ARG A 90 -5.47 -32.51 -4.58
N PRO A 91 -4.44 -33.20 -4.06
CA PRO A 91 -4.54 -33.86 -2.77
C PRO A 91 -4.97 -32.84 -1.71
N PRO A 92 -5.85 -33.18 -0.76
CA PRO A 92 -6.38 -32.21 0.21
C PRO A 92 -5.34 -31.63 1.17
N GLY A 93 -4.12 -32.18 1.22
CA GLY A 93 -2.96 -31.64 1.93
C GLY A 93 -2.05 -30.71 1.10
N ASP A 94 -2.36 -30.46 -0.17
CA ASP A 94 -1.71 -29.39 -0.95
C ASP A 94 -2.21 -28.02 -0.46
N VAL A 95 -1.40 -26.96 -0.60
CA VAL A 95 -1.69 -25.60 -0.11
C VAL A 95 -3.03 -25.08 -0.65
N ALA A 96 -3.35 -25.41 -1.91
CA ALA A 96 -4.64 -25.06 -2.52
C ALA A 96 -5.83 -25.77 -1.84
N GLY A 97 -5.64 -27.00 -1.35
CA GLY A 97 -6.66 -27.76 -0.61
C GLY A 97 -6.88 -27.21 0.80
N ILE A 98 -5.80 -26.77 1.47
CA ILE A 98 -5.88 -26.08 2.77
C ILE A 98 -6.60 -24.74 2.60
N ALA A 99 -6.21 -23.94 1.60
CA ALA A 99 -6.87 -22.66 1.30
C ALA A 99 -8.37 -22.86 1.00
N ALA A 100 -8.73 -23.85 0.18
CA ALA A 100 -10.13 -24.16 -0.13
C ALA A 100 -10.98 -24.51 1.12
N ARG A 101 -10.37 -25.11 2.15
CA ARG A 101 -11.03 -25.38 3.45
C ARG A 101 -11.12 -24.15 4.35
N ALA A 102 -10.14 -23.25 4.28
CA ALA A 102 -10.11 -22.03 5.10
C ALA A 102 -11.03 -20.93 4.56
N LEU A 103 -11.13 -20.75 3.23
CA LEU A 103 -11.86 -19.66 2.56
C LEU A 103 -13.33 -19.46 3.02
N PRO A 104 -14.15 -20.50 3.28
CA PRO A 104 -15.50 -20.34 3.83
C PRO A 104 -15.54 -19.64 5.20
N SER A 105 -14.44 -19.70 5.96
CA SER A 105 -14.32 -19.12 7.30
C SER A 105 -13.77 -17.69 7.29
N VAL A 106 -13.28 -17.20 6.16
CA VAL A 106 -12.70 -15.86 6.02
C VAL A 106 -13.79 -14.83 5.74
N VAL A 107 -13.69 -13.67 6.39
CA VAL A 107 -14.57 -12.52 6.20
C VAL A 107 -13.78 -11.23 5.97
N THR A 108 -14.42 -10.26 5.33
CA THR A 108 -13.94 -8.88 5.24
C THR A 108 -14.74 -8.02 6.22
N LEU A 109 -14.06 -7.25 7.06
CA LEU A 109 -14.65 -6.27 7.96
C LEU A 109 -14.47 -4.88 7.37
N ARG A 110 -15.55 -4.09 7.35
CA ARG A 110 -15.50 -2.65 7.08
C ARG A 110 -16.12 -1.89 8.25
N VAL A 111 -15.34 -0.98 8.81
CA VAL A 111 -15.67 -0.21 10.01
C VAL A 111 -15.76 1.27 9.63
N THR A 112 -16.72 1.97 10.21
CA THR A 112 -16.89 3.42 10.03
C THR A 112 -17.21 4.05 11.38
N GLY A 113 -16.31 4.91 11.86
CA GLY A 113 -16.48 5.69 13.08
C GLY A 113 -17.49 6.81 12.88
N THR A 114 -18.51 6.90 13.74
CA THR A 114 -19.59 7.88 13.60
C THR A 114 -19.20 9.27 14.11
N GLY A 115 -18.30 9.37 15.09
CA GLY A 115 -17.82 10.65 15.63
C GLY A 115 -16.69 11.30 14.83
N THR A 116 -15.81 10.51 14.21
CA THR A 116 -14.60 10.99 13.51
C THR A 116 -14.69 10.91 11.99
N GLY A 117 -15.63 10.14 11.44
CA GLY A 117 -15.71 9.83 10.01
C GLY A 117 -14.63 8.85 9.52
N GLU A 118 -13.74 8.39 10.41
CA GLU A 118 -12.67 7.44 10.10
C GLU A 118 -13.22 6.11 9.60
N GLN A 119 -12.49 5.48 8.68
CA GLN A 119 -12.83 4.18 8.13
C GLN A 119 -11.64 3.24 8.22
N ALA A 120 -11.91 2.01 8.62
CA ALA A 120 -10.94 0.92 8.60
C ALA A 120 -11.53 -0.26 7.83
N THR A 121 -10.68 -1.02 7.16
CA THR A 121 -11.04 -2.26 6.47
C THR A 121 -9.97 -3.29 6.78
N GLY A 122 -10.39 -4.52 7.02
CA GLY A 122 -9.48 -5.63 7.29
C GLY A 122 -10.17 -6.96 7.10
N THR A 123 -9.49 -8.04 7.50
CA THR A 123 -10.01 -9.39 7.44
C THR A 123 -10.26 -9.95 8.84
N GLY A 124 -11.01 -11.04 8.89
CA GLY A 124 -11.22 -11.81 10.10
C GLY A 124 -11.60 -13.25 9.79
N PHE A 125 -11.68 -14.05 10.84
CA PHE A 125 -12.01 -15.47 10.77
C PHE A 125 -13.20 -15.77 11.68
N VAL A 126 -14.18 -16.51 11.18
CA VAL A 126 -15.24 -17.08 12.01
C VAL A 126 -14.60 -18.09 12.97
N ILE A 127 -14.80 -17.91 14.28
CA ILE A 127 -14.24 -18.80 15.31
C ILE A 127 -15.29 -19.70 15.97
N ASP A 128 -16.59 -19.41 15.83
CA ASP A 128 -17.65 -20.34 16.22
C ASP A 128 -18.96 -20.17 15.42
N THR A 129 -19.84 -21.16 15.56
CA THR A 129 -21.18 -21.18 14.95
C THR A 129 -22.15 -20.18 15.57
N ARG A 130 -21.79 -19.53 16.69
CA ARG A 130 -22.58 -18.46 17.30
C ARG A 130 -22.40 -17.12 16.57
N GLY A 131 -21.40 -17.01 15.69
CA GLY A 131 -21.12 -15.77 14.96
C GLY A 131 -20.06 -14.89 15.61
N ARG A 132 -19.17 -15.46 16.44
CA ARG A 132 -17.96 -14.75 16.87
C ARG A 132 -16.91 -14.80 15.75
N ILE A 133 -16.28 -13.66 15.52
CA ILE A 133 -15.27 -13.44 14.48
C ILE A 133 -14.04 -12.81 15.14
N LEU A 134 -12.88 -13.42 14.94
CA LEU A 134 -11.58 -12.87 15.35
C LEU A 134 -11.04 -11.95 14.25
N THR A 135 -10.55 -10.78 14.63
CA THR A 135 -9.95 -9.76 13.76
C THR A 135 -8.86 -9.01 14.54
N THR A 136 -8.20 -8.03 13.91
CA THR A 136 -7.25 -7.15 14.60
C THR A 136 -7.97 -6.03 15.36
N ASN A 137 -7.39 -5.56 16.46
CA ASN A 137 -7.95 -4.45 17.23
C ASN A 137 -7.94 -3.14 16.42
N HIS A 138 -6.87 -2.87 15.67
CA HIS A 138 -6.77 -1.64 14.86
C HIS A 138 -7.88 -1.51 13.80
N VAL A 139 -8.45 -2.61 13.30
CA VAL A 139 -9.59 -2.59 12.37
C VAL A 139 -10.87 -2.12 13.05
N VAL A 140 -11.09 -2.48 14.32
CA VAL A 140 -12.31 -2.10 15.07
C VAL A 140 -12.16 -0.81 15.87
N ALA A 141 -10.92 -0.33 16.09
CA ALA A 141 -10.62 0.87 16.88
C ALA A 141 -11.48 2.11 16.54
N PRO A 142 -11.78 2.46 15.27
CA PRO A 142 -12.65 3.60 14.96
C PRO A 142 -14.08 3.47 15.53
N ALA A 143 -14.61 2.24 15.65
CA ALA A 143 -15.92 1.99 16.24
C ALA A 143 -15.88 1.90 17.78
N VAL A 144 -14.74 1.54 18.37
CA VAL A 144 -14.55 1.49 19.83
C VAL A 144 -14.34 2.90 20.40
N LEU A 145 -13.53 3.73 19.74
CA LEU A 145 -13.13 5.05 20.25
C LEU A 145 -14.20 6.13 20.05
N ALA A 146 -14.85 6.18 18.88
CA ALA A 146 -15.77 7.25 18.49
C ALA A 146 -17.23 6.80 18.34
N GLY A 147 -17.54 5.56 18.73
CA GLY A 147 -18.72 4.83 18.27
C GLY A 147 -18.67 4.56 16.77
N GLY A 148 -19.37 3.54 16.29
CA GLY A 148 -19.37 3.27 14.85
C GLY A 148 -20.23 2.10 14.40
N ARG A 149 -20.18 1.84 13.10
CA ARG A 149 -20.82 0.67 12.47
C ARG A 149 -19.75 -0.28 11.96
N ILE A 150 -19.85 -1.55 12.34
CA ILE A 150 -19.07 -2.65 11.77
C ILE A 150 -19.99 -3.42 10.82
N THR A 151 -19.55 -3.54 9.57
CA THR A 151 -20.19 -4.37 8.54
C THR A 151 -19.23 -5.50 8.19
N VAL A 152 -19.73 -6.73 8.19
CA VAL A 152 -18.98 -7.93 7.86
C VAL A 152 -19.51 -8.48 6.54
N THR A 153 -18.62 -8.76 5.60
CA THR A 153 -18.91 -9.43 4.34
C THR A 153 -18.31 -10.83 4.37
N PHE A 154 -19.14 -11.86 4.22
CA PHE A 154 -18.71 -13.25 4.15
C PHE A 154 -18.18 -13.59 2.75
N SER A 155 -17.40 -14.66 2.63
CA SER A 155 -16.93 -15.19 1.34
C SER A 155 -18.06 -15.61 0.38
N SER A 156 -19.28 -15.81 0.89
CA SER A 156 -20.51 -15.99 0.11
C SER A 156 -21.10 -14.70 -0.48
N GLY A 157 -20.53 -13.53 -0.17
CA GLY A 157 -21.06 -12.21 -0.53
C GLY A 157 -22.17 -11.68 0.39
N VAL A 158 -22.69 -12.50 1.31
CA VAL A 158 -23.66 -12.06 2.33
C VAL A 158 -23.01 -11.00 3.22
N THR A 159 -23.79 -9.98 3.62
CA THR A 159 -23.34 -8.94 4.55
C THR A 159 -24.18 -8.94 5.84
N ALA A 160 -23.52 -8.65 6.97
CA ALA A 160 -24.15 -8.56 8.28
C ALA A 160 -23.60 -7.38 9.08
N ARG A 161 -24.36 -6.93 10.08
CA ARG A 161 -23.84 -5.99 11.10
C ARG A 161 -23.18 -6.78 12.23
N ALA A 162 -22.12 -6.22 12.79
CA ALA A 162 -21.46 -6.76 13.97
C ALA A 162 -21.34 -5.73 15.10
N THR A 163 -21.19 -6.25 16.31
CA THR A 163 -20.88 -5.52 17.55
C THR A 163 -19.58 -6.02 18.13
N VAL A 164 -18.74 -5.14 18.69
CA VAL A 164 -17.53 -5.57 19.41
C VAL A 164 -17.93 -6.32 20.68
N VAL A 165 -17.34 -7.49 20.91
CA VAL A 165 -17.51 -8.28 22.15
C VAL A 165 -16.42 -7.91 23.15
N GLY A 166 -15.20 -7.73 22.66
CA GLY A 166 -14.04 -7.26 23.41
C GLY A 166 -12.83 -7.11 22.50
N SER A 167 -11.83 -6.35 22.94
CA SER A 167 -10.55 -6.23 22.27
C SER A 167 -9.39 -6.09 23.26
N ASP A 168 -8.20 -6.43 22.77
CA ASP A 168 -6.93 -6.35 23.46
C ASP A 168 -5.96 -5.54 22.58
N ALA A 169 -5.55 -4.37 23.07
CA ALA A 169 -4.64 -3.49 22.36
C ALA A 169 -3.16 -3.93 22.48
N GLY A 170 -2.81 -4.75 23.47
CA GLY A 170 -1.45 -5.24 23.68
C GLY A 170 -1.06 -6.34 22.67
N TYR A 171 -2.04 -7.17 22.28
CA TYR A 171 -1.87 -8.20 21.26
C TYR A 171 -2.46 -7.82 19.88
N ASP A 172 -3.03 -6.62 19.75
CA ASP A 172 -3.78 -6.15 18.56
C ASP A 172 -4.89 -7.12 18.11
N LEU A 173 -5.66 -7.69 19.06
CA LEU A 173 -6.73 -8.65 18.79
C LEU A 173 -8.10 -8.09 19.15
N ALA A 174 -9.13 -8.43 18.39
CA ALA A 174 -10.51 -8.14 18.74
C ALA A 174 -11.46 -9.27 18.33
N VAL A 175 -12.53 -9.45 19.10
CA VAL A 175 -13.64 -10.34 18.78
C VAL A 175 -14.89 -9.50 18.52
N VAL A 176 -15.50 -9.71 17.36
CA VAL A 176 -16.80 -9.12 17.01
C VAL A 176 -17.86 -10.21 16.88
N GLN A 177 -19.10 -9.86 17.17
CA GLN A 177 -20.27 -10.74 17.09
C GLN A 177 -21.17 -10.26 15.95
N VAL A 178 -21.39 -11.10 14.93
CA VAL A 178 -22.38 -10.85 13.88
C VAL A 178 -23.78 -11.27 14.32
N HIS A 179 -24.80 -10.59 13.78
CA HIS A 179 -26.21 -10.87 14.08
C HIS A 179 -26.98 -11.19 12.80
N GLY A 180 -27.96 -12.09 12.89
CA GLY A 180 -28.87 -12.41 11.78
C GLY A 180 -28.27 -13.24 10.64
N VAL A 181 -27.22 -14.03 10.92
CA VAL A 181 -26.61 -14.95 9.94
C VAL A 181 -26.53 -16.38 10.47
N HIS A 182 -26.61 -17.34 9.55
CA HIS A 182 -26.63 -18.78 9.80
C HIS A 182 -25.74 -19.51 8.79
N GLY A 183 -25.46 -20.79 9.01
CA GLY A 183 -24.62 -21.60 8.10
C GLY A 183 -23.13 -21.19 8.12
N LEU A 184 -22.68 -20.55 9.18
CA LEU A 184 -21.28 -20.14 9.35
C LEU A 184 -20.37 -21.37 9.45
N THR A 185 -19.23 -21.33 8.75
CA THR A 185 -18.16 -22.32 8.86
C THR A 185 -17.06 -21.75 9.75
N PRO A 186 -16.84 -22.27 10.97
CA PRO A 186 -15.71 -21.86 11.80
C PRO A 186 -14.39 -22.38 11.23
N LEU A 187 -13.33 -21.57 11.34
CA LEU A 187 -11.98 -22.02 11.06
C LEU A 187 -11.54 -23.01 12.16
N PRO A 188 -11.10 -24.24 11.82
CA PRO A 188 -10.47 -25.12 12.79
C PRO A 188 -9.20 -24.46 13.34
N LEU A 189 -9.16 -24.24 14.65
CA LEU A 189 -7.97 -23.78 15.36
C LEU A 189 -7.30 -24.99 16.00
N ASP A 190 -5.98 -25.04 15.90
CA ASP A 190 -5.17 -26.10 16.52
C ASP A 190 -4.99 -25.85 18.02
N HIS A 191 -4.92 -26.90 18.82
CA HIS A 191 -4.65 -26.78 20.25
C HIS A 191 -3.15 -26.95 20.53
N PRO A 192 -2.56 -26.16 21.44
CA PRO A 192 -1.18 -26.35 21.89
C PRO A 192 -1.08 -27.64 22.73
N GLY A 193 -0.97 -28.78 22.04
CA GLY A 193 -1.01 -30.12 22.62
C GLY A 193 -1.38 -31.21 21.60
N ASP A 194 -2.20 -30.88 20.60
CA ASP A 194 -2.46 -31.79 19.47
C ASP A 194 -1.17 -31.95 18.66
N ARG A 195 -0.74 -33.21 18.44
CA ARG A 195 0.43 -33.51 17.62
C ARG A 195 -0.01 -33.74 16.18
N PRO A 196 0.44 -32.92 15.20
CA PRO A 196 0.09 -33.14 13.80
C PRO A 196 0.54 -34.53 13.33
N GLY A 197 -0.42 -35.41 13.01
CA GLY A 197 -0.15 -36.67 12.33
C GLY A 197 0.14 -37.90 13.19
N VAL A 198 -0.26 -37.95 14.47
CA VAL A 198 -0.36 -39.23 15.19
C VAL A 198 -1.77 -39.81 14.98
N PRO A 199 -1.97 -40.87 14.17
CA PRO A 199 -3.25 -41.54 14.10
C PRO A 199 -3.50 -42.32 15.40
N ASP A 200 -4.69 -42.15 15.98
CA ASP A 200 -5.12 -42.92 17.15
C ASP A 200 -5.07 -44.41 16.83
N ARG A 201 -4.25 -45.15 17.58
CA ARG A 201 -4.22 -46.61 17.51
C ARG A 201 -5.29 -47.17 18.42
N ASN A 202 -6.36 -47.68 17.80
CA ASN A 202 -7.31 -48.60 18.41
C ASN A 202 -6.67 -49.98 18.63
#